data_AF-A0A921ZWP7-F1
#
_entry.id   AF-A0A921ZWP7-F1
#
_cell.length_a   1.000
_cell.length_b   1.000
_cell.length_c   1.000
_cell.angle_alpha   90.00
_cell.angle_beta   90.00
_cell.angle_gamma   90.00
#
_symmetry.space_group_name_H-M   'P 1'
#
loop_
_entity.id
_entity.type
_entity.pdbx_description
1 polymer ?
#
loop_
_entity_poly.entity_id
_entity_poly.type
_entity_poly.pdbx_seq_one_letter_code
_entity_poly.pdbx_strand_id
1 'polypeptide(L)'
;MGQTQWHKFRECFYLFARSGQITSLDELTVVMRSLGMSPTIQELAGYLKGKGGKMSFADFLEVMHIHSRAENLPTEVVNAFKAADVEKKGVIPARQLRNLLQNWGEGLSAREVIQFFPK
;
A
#
# COMPACT_ATOMS: atom_id res chain seq x y z
N MET A 1 -19.51 -2.65 8.64
CA MET A 1 -19.05 -1.34 8.13
C MET A 1 -20.10 -0.29 8.49
N GLY A 2 -19.72 0.89 8.98
CA GLY A 2 -20.67 2.00 9.18
C GLY A 2 -21.11 2.60 7.83
N GLN A 3 -22.30 3.23 7.77
CA GLN A 3 -22.86 3.75 6.52
C GLN A 3 -21.90 4.70 5.78
N THR A 4 -21.23 5.60 6.50
CA THR A 4 -20.26 6.54 5.92
C THR A 4 -19.06 5.85 5.25
N GLN A 5 -18.57 4.75 5.82
CA GLN A 5 -17.46 3.97 5.26
C GLN A 5 -17.88 3.29 3.94
N TRP A 6 -19.09 2.74 3.93
CA TRP A 6 -19.63 2.11 2.73
C TRP A 6 -19.77 3.10 1.56
N HIS A 7 -20.29 4.31 1.83
CA HIS A 7 -20.40 5.36 0.82
C HIS A 7 -19.04 5.71 0.22
N LYS A 8 -18.03 5.95 1.08
CA LYS A 8 -16.66 6.24 0.62
C LYS A 8 -16.08 5.15 -0.27
N PHE A 9 -16.22 3.89 0.13
CA PHE A 9 -15.71 2.76 -0.64
C PHE A 9 -16.39 2.67 -2.00
N ARG A 10 -17.71 2.83 -2.03
CA ARG A 10 -18.50 2.78 -3.26
C ARG A 10 -18.14 3.93 -4.19
N GLU A 11 -18.11 5.16 -3.69
CA GLU A 11 -17.78 6.34 -4.50
C GLU A 11 -16.37 6.25 -5.07
N CYS A 12 -15.39 5.90 -4.22
CA CYS A 12 -14.01 5.75 -4.66
C CYS A 12 -13.85 4.63 -5.69
N PHE A 13 -14.54 3.49 -5.51
CA PHE A 13 -14.50 2.41 -6.47
C PHE A 13 -15.03 2.86 -7.84
N TYR A 14 -16.23 3.43 -7.91
CA TYR A 14 -16.84 3.81 -9.19
C TYR A 14 -16.20 5.04 -9.83
N LEU A 15 -15.47 5.86 -9.07
CA LEU A 15 -14.67 6.96 -9.61
C LEU A 15 -13.54 6.45 -10.53
N PHE A 16 -12.88 5.36 -10.14
CA PHE A 16 -11.72 4.82 -10.85
C PHE A 16 -12.08 3.60 -11.72
N ALA A 17 -12.93 2.70 -11.24
CA ALA A 17 -13.41 1.52 -11.97
C ALA A 17 -14.64 1.85 -12.83
N ARG A 18 -14.46 2.72 -13.84
CA ARG A 18 -15.58 3.24 -14.66
C ARG A 18 -16.32 2.16 -15.46
N SER A 19 -15.66 1.04 -15.74
CA SER A 19 -16.25 -0.13 -16.40
C SER A 19 -17.20 -0.92 -15.48
N GLY A 20 -17.27 -0.57 -14.19
CA GLY A 20 -17.98 -1.31 -13.16
C GLY A 20 -17.17 -2.43 -12.52
N GLN A 21 -15.93 -2.65 -12.98
CA GLN A 21 -14.98 -3.61 -12.42
C GLN A 21 -13.57 -3.02 -12.42
N ILE A 22 -12.76 -3.38 -11.43
CA ILE A 22 -11.32 -3.14 -11.48
C ILE A 22 -10.70 -4.20 -12.40
N THR A 23 -9.92 -3.76 -13.38
CA THR A 23 -9.34 -4.61 -14.43
C THR A 23 -7.83 -4.44 -14.60
N SER A 24 -7.24 -3.46 -13.91
CA SER A 24 -5.81 -3.20 -13.92
C SER A 24 -5.24 -3.01 -12.51
N LEU A 25 -3.92 -3.18 -12.39
CA LEU A 25 -3.23 -2.88 -11.13
C LEU A 25 -3.29 -1.40 -10.79
N ASP A 26 -3.27 -0.51 -11.78
CA ASP A 26 -3.34 0.93 -11.55
C ASP A 26 -4.68 1.33 -10.93
N GLU A 27 -5.80 0.80 -11.45
CA GLU A 27 -7.13 1.01 -10.86
C GLU A 27 -7.18 0.52 -9.42
N LEU A 28 -6.69 -0.70 -9.15
CA LEU A 28 -6.66 -1.25 -7.79
C LEU A 28 -5.79 -0.43 -6.84
N THR A 29 -4.60 -0.03 -7.32
CA THR A 29 -3.62 0.77 -6.58
C THR A 29 -4.23 2.09 -6.15
N VAL A 30 -4.82 2.82 -7.11
CA VAL A 30 -5.40 4.14 -6.85
C VAL A 30 -6.59 4.04 -5.91
N VAL A 31 -7.48 3.05 -6.09
CA VAL A 31 -8.65 2.88 -5.21
C VAL A 31 -8.22 2.54 -3.78
N MET A 32 -7.34 1.56 -3.58
CA MET A 32 -6.92 1.15 -2.23
C MET A 32 -6.18 2.27 -1.50
N ARG A 33 -5.24 2.95 -2.19
CA ARG A 33 -4.48 4.07 -1.61
C ARG A 33 -5.34 5.30 -1.31
N SER A 34 -6.33 5.59 -2.16
CA SER A 34 -7.30 6.67 -1.90
C SER A 34 -8.19 6.41 -0.67
N LEU A 35 -8.33 5.13 -0.28
CA LEU A 35 -9.06 4.72 0.92
C LEU A 35 -8.15 4.52 2.14
N GLY A 36 -6.87 4.92 2.04
CA GLY A 36 -5.92 4.97 3.15
C GLY A 36 -5.16 3.68 3.42
N MET A 37 -5.27 2.67 2.57
CA MET A 37 -4.45 1.46 2.64
C MET A 37 -3.16 1.64 1.87
N SER A 38 -2.11 0.93 2.24
CA SER A 38 -0.79 0.97 1.59
C SER A 38 -0.33 -0.42 1.15
N PRO A 39 -1.12 -1.13 0.32
CA PRO A 39 -0.69 -2.43 -0.19
C PRO A 39 0.54 -2.29 -1.08
N THR A 40 1.38 -3.32 -1.04
CA THR A 40 2.47 -3.53 -1.98
C THR A 40 1.91 -3.91 -3.37
N ILE A 41 2.61 -3.55 -4.45
CA ILE A 41 2.39 -4.06 -5.81
C ILE A 41 2.30 -5.60 -5.82
N GLN A 42 3.10 -6.31 -5.03
CA GLN A 42 3.01 -7.77 -4.94
C GLN A 42 1.66 -8.23 -4.39
N GLU A 43 1.16 -7.62 -3.32
CA GLU A 43 -0.17 -7.92 -2.77
C GLU A 43 -1.28 -7.56 -3.74
N LEU A 44 -1.20 -6.38 -4.37
CA LEU A 44 -2.15 -5.93 -5.40
C LEU A 44 -2.23 -6.94 -6.55
N ALA A 45 -1.08 -7.41 -7.04
CA ALA A 45 -1.00 -8.45 -8.07
C ALA A 45 -1.62 -9.76 -7.59
N GLY A 46 -1.37 -10.15 -6.34
CA GLY A 46 -1.98 -11.31 -5.71
C GLY A 46 -3.51 -11.22 -5.66
N TYR A 47 -4.05 -10.09 -5.18
CA TYR A 47 -5.49 -9.87 -5.07
C TYR A 47 -6.19 -9.89 -6.43
N LEU A 48 -5.65 -9.17 -7.41
CA LEU A 48 -6.24 -9.10 -8.74
C LEU A 48 -6.19 -10.47 -9.44
N LYS A 49 -5.04 -11.17 -9.35
CA LYS A 49 -4.90 -12.53 -9.90
C LYS A 49 -5.83 -13.52 -9.21
N GLY A 50 -5.98 -13.44 -7.89
CA GLY A 50 -6.87 -14.29 -7.09
C GLY A 50 -8.34 -14.13 -7.46
N LYS A 51 -8.71 -12.99 -8.05
CA LYS A 51 -10.06 -12.72 -8.59
C LYS A 51 -10.17 -12.95 -10.11
N GLY A 52 -9.19 -13.60 -10.73
CA GLY A 52 -9.24 -13.93 -12.17
C GLY A 52 -8.92 -12.74 -13.09
N GLY A 53 -8.20 -11.73 -12.59
CA GLY A 53 -7.78 -10.57 -13.37
C GLY A 53 -8.82 -9.45 -13.47
N LYS A 54 -10.01 -9.64 -12.91
CA LYS A 54 -11.07 -8.62 -12.84
C LYS A 54 -11.77 -8.72 -11.50
N MET A 55 -12.18 -7.59 -10.93
CA MET A 55 -12.72 -7.54 -9.58
C MET A 55 -14.00 -6.71 -9.56
N SER A 56 -15.11 -7.32 -9.16
CA SER A 56 -16.37 -6.60 -8.91
C SER A 56 -16.28 -5.76 -7.64
N PHE A 57 -17.27 -4.89 -7.40
CA PHE A 57 -17.32 -4.15 -6.13
C PHE A 57 -17.39 -5.09 -4.91
N ALA A 58 -18.10 -6.22 -5.02
CA ALA A 58 -18.19 -7.20 -3.94
C ALA A 58 -16.83 -7.86 -3.65
N ASP A 59 -16.11 -8.26 -4.71
CA ASP A 59 -14.75 -8.82 -4.58
C ASP A 59 -13.79 -7.81 -3.97
N PHE A 60 -13.92 -6.54 -4.35
CA PHE A 60 -13.14 -5.45 -3.80
C PHE A 60 -13.38 -5.27 -2.31
N LEU A 61 -14.64 -5.31 -1.83
CA LEU A 61 -14.93 -5.24 -0.39
C LEU A 61 -14.30 -6.38 0.39
N GLU A 62 -14.28 -7.59 -0.18
CA GLU A 62 -13.62 -8.74 0.42
C GLU A 62 -12.10 -8.54 0.52
N VAL A 63 -11.45 -8.10 -0.57
CA VAL A 63 -10.02 -7.78 -0.59
C VAL A 63 -9.68 -6.71 0.44
N MET A 64 -10.46 -5.65 0.52
CA MET A 64 -10.28 -4.58 1.51
C MET A 64 -10.42 -5.11 2.94
N HIS A 65 -11.37 -6.00 3.19
CA HIS A 65 -11.54 -6.62 4.50
C HIS A 65 -10.33 -7.48 4.88
N ILE A 66 -9.84 -8.32 3.96
CA ILE A 66 -8.67 -9.16 4.15
C ILE A 66 -7.43 -8.30 4.42
N HIS A 67 -7.17 -7.30 3.57
CA HIS A 67 -6.00 -6.44 3.67
C HIS A 67 -6.01 -5.62 4.97
N SER A 68 -7.16 -5.05 5.36
CA SER A 68 -7.28 -4.27 6.60
C SER A 68 -6.92 -5.04 7.89
N ARG A 69 -6.92 -6.38 7.84
CA ARG A 69 -6.53 -7.24 8.96
C ARG A 69 -5.08 -7.70 8.87
N ALA A 70 -4.50 -7.69 7.69
CA ALA A 70 -3.12 -8.09 7.45
C ALA A 70 -2.16 -6.91 7.63
N GLU A 71 -2.55 -5.72 7.16
CA GLU A 71 -1.74 -4.51 7.19
C GLU A 71 -1.58 -3.98 8.63
N ASN A 72 -0.32 -3.75 9.04
CA ASN A 72 -0.01 -3.06 10.29
C ASN A 72 1.18 -2.10 10.10
N LEU A 73 0.94 -1.06 9.31
CA LEU A 73 1.94 -0.05 8.93
C LEU A 73 2.78 0.49 10.10
N PRO A 74 2.21 0.92 11.25
CA PRO A 74 3.03 1.44 12.34
C PRO A 74 4.02 0.40 12.86
N THR A 75 3.60 -0.85 12.97
CA THR A 75 4.45 -1.94 13.47
C THR A 75 5.51 -2.32 12.45
N GLU A 76 5.14 -2.41 11.17
CA GLU A 76 6.05 -2.72 10.08
C GLU A 76 7.15 -1.66 9.94
N VAL A 77 6.79 -0.38 9.96
CA VAL A 77 7.75 0.74 9.92
C VAL A 77 8.68 0.68 11.13
N VAL A 78 8.16 0.56 12.34
CA VAL A 78 8.99 0.48 13.55
C VAL A 78 9.93 -0.72 13.51
N ASN A 79 9.46 -1.87 13.04
CA ASN A 79 10.28 -3.08 12.90
C ASN A 79 11.38 -2.88 11.85
N ALA A 80 11.10 -2.21 10.73
CA ALA A 80 12.10 -1.86 9.73
C ALA A 80 13.23 -0.99 10.31
N PHE A 81 12.85 0.06 11.05
CA PHE A 81 13.82 0.94 11.71
C PHE A 81 14.64 0.20 12.78
N LYS A 82 14.00 -0.64 13.60
CA LYS A 82 14.69 -1.47 14.60
C LYS A 82 15.66 -2.48 13.96
N ALA A 83 15.30 -3.06 12.82
CA ALA A 83 16.17 -3.98 12.10
C ALA A 83 17.40 -3.27 11.53
N ALA A 84 17.28 -1.99 11.19
CA ALA A 84 18.41 -1.17 10.75
C ALA A 84 19.27 -0.64 11.90
N ASP A 85 18.68 -0.28 13.04
CA ASP A 85 19.39 0.21 14.22
C ASP A 85 19.98 -0.96 15.04
N VAL A 86 21.01 -1.61 14.49
CA VAL A 86 21.67 -2.78 15.09
C VAL A 86 22.19 -2.48 16.50
N GLU A 87 22.64 -1.25 16.76
CA GLU A 87 23.17 -0.82 18.05
C GLU A 87 22.08 -0.36 19.04
N LYS A 88 20.80 -0.36 18.63
CA LYS A 88 19.63 0.04 19.44
C LYS A 88 19.76 1.45 20.03
N LYS A 89 20.30 2.39 19.25
CA LYS A 89 20.46 3.81 19.61
C LYS A 89 19.14 4.61 19.61
N GLY A 90 18.09 4.05 19.01
CA GLY A 90 16.82 4.72 18.75
C GLY A 90 16.86 5.64 17.51
N VAL A 91 17.98 5.67 16.78
CA VAL A 91 18.19 6.51 15.59
C VAL A 91 19.02 5.77 14.56
N ILE A 92 18.82 6.08 13.28
CA ILE A 92 19.67 5.58 12.17
C ILE A 92 20.27 6.75 11.39
N PRO A 93 21.51 6.62 10.87
CA PRO A 93 22.09 7.64 9.99
C PRO A 93 21.28 7.81 8.70
N ALA A 94 21.23 9.04 8.16
CA ALA A 94 20.54 9.35 6.92
C ALA A 94 20.99 8.46 5.73
N ARG A 95 22.29 8.13 5.67
CA ARG A 95 22.82 7.20 4.66
C ARG A 95 22.18 5.81 4.74
N GLN A 96 21.93 5.32 5.96
CA GLN A 96 21.32 4.03 6.18
C GLN A 96 19.83 4.05 5.84
N LEU A 97 19.12 5.13 6.21
CA LEU A 97 17.73 5.33 5.78
C LEU A 97 17.60 5.36 4.25
N ARG A 98 18.51 6.06 3.54
CA ARG A 98 18.57 6.03 2.07
C ARG A 98 18.70 4.60 1.54
N ASN A 99 19.60 3.80 2.12
CA ASN A 99 19.78 2.40 1.71
C ASN A 99 18.53 1.55 1.98
N LEU A 100 17.83 1.75 3.11
CA LEU A 100 16.58 1.05 3.39
C LEU A 100 15.52 1.39 2.35
N LEU A 101 15.29 2.69 2.10
CA LEU A 101 14.27 3.13 1.14
C LEU A 101 14.49 2.58 -0.27
N GLN A 102 15.73 2.30 -0.67
CA GLN A 102 16.04 1.76 -2.00
C GLN A 102 16.02 0.23 -2.09
N ASN A 103 16.28 -0.48 -0.99
CA ASN A 103 16.56 -1.92 -1.04
C ASN A 103 15.60 -2.78 -0.21
N TRP A 104 14.71 -2.18 0.58
CA TRP A 104 13.70 -2.90 1.34
C TRP A 104 12.34 -2.86 0.64
N GLY A 105 11.68 -4.02 0.57
CA GLY A 105 10.37 -4.15 -0.06
C GLY A 105 10.41 -3.76 -1.54
N GLU A 106 9.55 -2.82 -1.93
CA GLU A 106 9.36 -2.41 -3.33
C GLU A 106 10.38 -1.37 -3.82
N GLY A 107 11.31 -0.95 -2.96
CA GLY A 107 12.50 -0.16 -3.31
C GLY A 107 12.22 1.12 -4.13
N LEU A 108 12.33 2.28 -3.49
CA LEU A 108 12.24 3.56 -4.19
C LEU A 108 13.45 3.79 -5.11
N SER A 109 13.18 4.40 -6.26
CA SER A 109 14.24 4.85 -7.16
C SER A 109 15.09 5.96 -6.53
N ALA A 110 16.32 6.13 -7.02
CA ALA A 110 17.19 7.21 -6.53
C ALA A 110 16.55 8.60 -6.63
N ARG A 111 15.72 8.84 -7.65
CA ARG A 111 14.99 10.10 -7.84
C ARG A 111 13.92 10.31 -6.78
N GLU A 112 13.16 9.28 -6.47
CA GLU A 112 12.13 9.31 -5.41
C GLU A 112 12.78 9.51 -4.05
N VAL A 113 13.88 8.80 -3.76
CA VAL A 113 14.57 8.93 -2.47
C VAL A 113 15.15 10.32 -2.25
N ILE A 114 15.63 11.00 -3.29
CA ILE A 114 16.13 12.38 -3.17
C ILE A 114 15.03 13.33 -2.64
N GLN A 115 13.75 13.09 -2.93
CA GLN A 115 12.66 13.95 -2.44
C GLN A 115 12.50 13.89 -0.91
N PHE A 116 12.96 12.83 -0.25
CA PHE A 116 12.90 12.67 1.20
C PHE A 116 14.08 13.33 1.94
N PHE A 117 15.17 13.65 1.23
CA PHE A 117 16.36 14.25 1.80
C PHE A 117 16.61 15.62 1.14
N PRO A 118 16.05 16.70 1.69
CA PRO A 118 16.33 18.04 1.19
C PRO A 118 17.84 18.34 1.27
N LYS A 119 18.30 19.18 0.34
CA LYS A 119 19.69 19.63 0.26
C LYS A 119 20.09 20.51 1.44
#